data_AF-A0A8T5LKE6-F1
#
_entry.id   AF-A0A8T5LKE6-F1
#
_cell.length_a   1.000
_cell.length_b   1.000
_cell.length_c   1.000
_cell.angle_alpha   90.00
_cell.angle_beta   90.00
_cell.angle_gamma   90.00
#
_symmetry.space_group_name_H-M   'P 1'
#
loop_
_entity.id
_entity.type
_entity.pdbx_description
1 polymer ?
#
loop_
_entity_poly.entity_id
_entity_poly.type
_entity_poly.pdbx_seq_one_letter_code
_entity_poly.pdbx_strand_id
1 'polypeptide(L)' 'MRKVKFSKETELKIFNIEGFFKRKVTKFGNSAKVSCPKEHLGKTVYLVVVKNGSKKTTGRSS' A
#
# COMPACT_ATOMS: atom_id res chain seq x y z
N MET A 1 10.96 11.44 -1.91
CA MET A 1 10.09 10.49 -1.17
C MET A 1 10.34 10.72 0.31
N ARG A 2 9.34 11.13 1.10
CA ARG A 2 9.49 11.21 2.57
C ARG A 2 9.89 9.81 3.06
N LYS A 3 10.89 9.69 3.94
CA LYS A 3 11.31 8.41 4.51
C LYS A 3 10.11 7.80 5.24
N VAL A 4 9.53 6.74 4.67
CA VAL A 4 8.56 5.91 5.39
C VAL A 4 9.36 5.18 6.46
N LYS A 5 8.98 5.31 7.74
CA LYS A 5 9.63 4.57 8.82
C LYS A 5 9.32 3.09 8.63
N PHE A 6 10.35 2.28 8.43
CA PHE A 6 10.24 0.82 8.37
C PHE A 6 10.56 0.24 9.74
N SER A 7 9.54 -0.28 10.44
CA SER A 7 9.70 -1.01 11.69
C SER A 7 9.86 -2.50 11.39
N LYS A 8 10.89 -3.14 11.96
CA LYS A 8 11.09 -4.59 11.88
C LYS A 8 10.24 -5.25 12.96
N GLU A 9 9.11 -5.81 12.58
CA GLU A 9 8.21 -6.53 13.48
C GLU A 9 7.79 -7.85 12.83
N THR A 10 7.55 -8.88 13.65
CA THR A 10 7.10 -10.20 13.20
C THR A 10 5.58 -10.30 13.13
N GLU A 11 4.87 -9.39 13.78
CA GLU A 11 3.41 -9.37 13.87
C GLU A 11 2.86 -7.98 13.56
N LEU A 12 1.69 -7.93 12.92
CA LEU A 12 0.99 -6.70 12.58
C LEU A 12 -0.50 -6.88 12.92
N LYS A 13 -1.03 -6.07 13.85
CA LYS A 13 -2.44 -6.08 14.23
C LYS A 13 -3.13 -4.85 13.66
N ILE A 14 -4.12 -5.05 12.77
CA ILE A 14 -4.89 -3.99 12.13
C ILE A 14 -6.38 -4.28 12.37
N PHE A 15 -7.12 -3.25 12.77
CA PHE A 15 -8.57 -3.32 12.97
C PHE A 15 -9.32 -2.60 11.83
N ASN A 16 -10.61 -2.91 11.66
CA ASN A 16 -11.49 -2.31 10.63
C ASN A 16 -11.02 -2.54 9.18
N ILE A 17 -10.50 -3.73 8.90
CA ILE A 17 -10.09 -4.16 7.56
C ILE A 17 -11.33 -4.32 6.67
N GLU A 18 -11.28 -3.73 5.48
CA GLU A 18 -12.23 -3.97 4.39
C GLU A 18 -11.81 -5.20 3.57
N GLY A 19 -10.51 -5.31 3.29
CA GLY A 19 -9.92 -6.46 2.62
C GLY A 19 -8.41 -6.32 2.49
N PHE A 20 -7.75 -7.30 1.87
CA PHE A 20 -6.31 -7.23 1.60
C PHE A 20 -5.93 -7.92 0.29
N PHE A 21 -4.79 -7.52 -0.28
CA PHE A 21 -4.18 -8.14 -1.45
C PHE A 21 -2.82 -8.71 -1.08
N LYS A 22 -2.56 -9.96 -1.48
CA LYS A 22 -1.22 -10.56 -1.46
C LYS A 22 -0.65 -10.50 -2.86
N ARG A 23 0.45 -9.76 -3.07
CA ARG A 23 1.04 -9.62 -4.41
C ARG A 23 2.56 -9.50 -4.36
N LYS A 24 3.21 -9.75 -5.50
CA LYS A 24 4.65 -9.55 -5.68
C LYS A 24 4.92 -8.12 -6.16
N VAL A 25 5.94 -7.47 -5.59
CA VAL A 25 6.33 -6.12 -6.04
C VAL A 25 7.07 -6.21 -7.38
N THR A 26 6.53 -5.56 -8.41
CA THR A 26 7.12 -5.46 -9.75
C THR A 26 7.50 -4.01 -10.08
N LYS A 27 8.44 -3.80 -11.00
CA LYS A 27 8.93 -2.45 -11.37
C LYS A 27 7.89 -1.62 -12.13
N PHE A 28 6.96 -2.27 -12.82
CA PHE A 28 5.99 -1.65 -13.73
C PHE A 28 4.61 -2.32 -13.58
N GLY A 29 3.55 -1.52 -13.67
CA GLY A 29 2.16 -1.96 -13.69
C GLY A 29 1.19 -0.82 -14.01
N ASN A 30 0.05 -1.14 -14.61
CA ASN A 30 -0.99 -0.18 -15.04
C ASN A 30 -2.00 0.18 -13.93
N SER A 31 -1.74 -0.20 -12.67
CA SER A 31 -2.69 -0.06 -11.57
C SER A 31 -2.46 1.21 -10.73
N ALA A 32 -3.45 1.55 -9.89
CA ALA A 32 -3.33 2.61 -8.89
C ALA A 32 -2.03 2.48 -8.07
N LYS A 33 -1.30 3.59 -7.94
CA LYS A 33 0.06 3.62 -7.38
C LYS A 33 0.03 3.67 -5.85
N VAL A 34 0.27 2.53 -5.20
CA VAL A 34 0.76 2.49 -3.82
C VAL A 34 2.28 2.47 -3.86
N SER A 35 2.92 3.47 -3.25
CA SER A 35 4.38 3.58 -3.25
C SER A 35 5.00 2.53 -2.33
N CYS A 36 5.75 1.59 -2.91
CA CYS A 36 6.57 0.64 -2.18
C CYS A 36 8.05 1.00 -2.39
N PRO A 37 8.86 1.12 -1.33
CA PRO A 37 10.30 1.34 -1.46
C PRO A 37 10.97 0.28 -2.35
N LYS A 38 11.93 0.71 -3.19
CA LYS A 38 12.62 -0.17 -4.16
C LYS A 38 13.35 -1.35 -3.49
N GLU A 39 13.73 -1.24 -2.22
CA GLU A 39 14.34 -2.30 -1.41
C GLU A 39 13.44 -3.53 -1.16
N HIS A 40 12.15 -3.43 -1.47
CA HIS A 40 11.20 -4.55 -1.40
C HIS A 40 10.84 -5.13 -2.78
N LEU A 41 11.51 -4.71 -3.85
CA LEU A 41 11.29 -5.26 -5.18
C LEU A 41 11.51 -6.78 -5.19
N GLY A 42 10.60 -7.53 -5.82
CA GLY A 42 10.64 -8.98 -5.88
C GLY A 42 10.14 -9.70 -4.63
N LYS A 43 9.88 -8.99 -3.52
CA LYS A 43 9.30 -9.57 -2.31
C LYS A 43 7.77 -9.67 -2.43
N THR A 44 7.19 -10.60 -1.67
CA THR A 44 5.75 -10.69 -1.44
C THR A 44 5.34 -9.63 -0.43
N VAL A 45 4.32 -8.86 -0.75
CA VAL A 45 3.76 -7.83 0.13
C VAL A 45 2.27 -8.02 0.31
N TYR A 46 1.78 -7.58 1.46
CA TYR A 46 0.36 -7.48 1.76
C TYR A 46 -0.04 -6.00 1.68
N LEU A 47 -1.09 -5.70 0.91
CA LEU A 47 -1.76 -4.41 0.95
C LEU A 47 -3.07 -4.58 1.69
N VAL A 48 -3.24 -3.86 2.80
CA VAL A 48 -4.47 -3.91 3.59
C VAL A 48 -5.28 -2.64 3.30
N VAL A 49 -6.54 -2.82 2.95
CA VAL A 49 -7.52 -1.74 2.78
C VAL A 49 -8.36 -1.69 4.05
N VAL A 50 -8.48 -0.52 4.66
CA VAL A 50 -9.29 -0.29 5.88
C VAL A 50 -10.49 0.56 5.51
N LYS A 51 -11.63 0.32 6.18
CA LYS A 51 -12.92 0.95 5.86
C LYS A 51 -12.93 2.49 5.97
N ASN A 52 -11.95 3.08 6.67
CA ASN A 52 -11.85 4.52 6.91
C ASN A 52 -10.83 5.22 6.00
N GLY A 53 -10.94 5.00 4.69
CA GLY A 53 -10.20 5.80 3.71
C GLY A 53 -10.86 7.16 3.51
N SER A 54 -10.29 8.24 4.05
CA SER A 54 -10.65 9.61 3.67
C SER A 54 -10.65 9.75 2.14
N LYS A 55 -11.81 10.00 1.53
CA LYS A 55 -11.88 10.44 0.14
C LYS A 55 -11.10 11.74 0.01
N LYS A 56 -9.83 11.70 -0.40
CA LYS A 56 -9.27 12.85 -1.11
C LYS A 56 -9.75 12.74 -2.55
N THR A 57 -10.85 13.43 -2.81
CA THR A 57 -11.26 13.86 -4.14
C THR A 57 -10.12 14.67 -4.77
N THR A 58 -9.26 14.03 -5.55
CA THR A 58 -8.48 14.76 -6.55
C THR A 58 -9.42 14.99 -7.72
N GLY A 59 -9.89 16.24 -7.85
CA GLY A 59 -10.85 16.65 -8.85
C GLY A 59 -10.48 16.20 -10.25
N ARG A 60 -11.52 15.81 -10.99
CA ARG A 60 -11.55 15.92 -12.44
C ARG A 60 -12.67 16.90 -12.76
N SER A 61 -12.31 18.17 -12.76
CA SER A 61 -13.01 19.18 -13.52
C SER A 61 -12.76 18.89 -15.00
N SER A 62 -13.78 18.41 -15.70
CA SER A 62 -14.04 18.62 -17.13
C SER A 62 -15.48 18.19 -17.37
#